data_AF-A0A1S3GXZ1-F1
#
_entry.id   AF-A0A1S3GXZ1-F1
#
_cell.length_a   1.000
_cell.length_b   1.000
_cell.length_c   1.000
_cell.angle_alpha   90.00
_cell.angle_beta   90.00
_cell.angle_gamma   90.00
#
_symmetry.space_group_name_H-M   'P 1'
#
loop_
_entity.id
_entity.type
_entity.pdbx_description
1 polymer ?
#
loop_
_entity_poly.entity_id
_entity_poly.type
_entity_poly.pdbx_seq_one_letter_code
_entity_poly.pdbx_strand_id
1 'polypeptide(L)'
;MLQYVQKRGNSTVYEWRTGKEPSVVERPHLEEPPEQVEEDEIDWGDFGAEAASSPNISTEATGIDWGISLESESKDLGSDGIDWGDDATGLQITVLEAGTEAPEGVARGTDALTLLEYPETRNQFIDELMELEIFLSQRAVEMSEEADILSVSQFQLAPAILQGQTKEKMVNMVSTLQELIGRLTSLRMQHLFMILASPRYVDRVTEFLQQKLKQSQLLALKKELMVQKQQGALEEQAALEPKLDLLLEKTKELQKLQLFFRSKLTSLRGTAGAP
;
A
#
# COMPACT_ATOMS: atom_id res chain seq x y z
N MET A 1 -17.56 4.84 28.40
CA MET A 1 -18.00 3.61 27.69
C MET A 1 -17.46 2.32 28.31
N LEU A 2 -16.17 2.23 28.63
CA LEU A 2 -15.52 1.03 29.19
C LEU A 2 -16.26 0.42 30.38
N GLN A 3 -16.73 1.26 31.31
CA GLN A 3 -17.45 0.79 32.50
C GLN A 3 -18.80 0.15 32.16
N TYR A 4 -19.44 0.59 31.08
CA TYR A 4 -20.67 -0.02 30.58
C TYR A 4 -20.35 -1.39 29.95
N VAL A 5 -19.37 -1.45 29.04
CA VAL A 5 -18.95 -2.70 28.39
C VAL A 5 -18.46 -3.73 29.41
N GLN A 6 -17.79 -3.29 30.48
CA GLN A 6 -17.38 -4.17 31.58
C GLN A 6 -18.57 -4.84 32.30
N LYS A 7 -19.71 -4.13 32.41
CA LYS A 7 -20.90 -4.63 33.12
C LYS A 7 -21.89 -5.37 32.22
N ARG A 8 -22.04 -4.93 30.97
CA ARG A 8 -23.08 -5.36 30.02
C ARG A 8 -22.53 -6.08 28.79
N GLY A 9 -21.23 -6.01 28.53
CA GLY A 9 -20.60 -6.61 27.35
C GLY A 9 -20.82 -5.80 26.07
N ASN A 10 -20.61 -6.45 24.92
CA ASN A 10 -20.84 -5.88 23.59
C ASN A 10 -22.34 -5.94 23.23
N SER A 11 -23.15 -5.06 23.83
CA SER A 11 -24.59 -4.96 23.54
C SER A 11 -24.87 -4.07 22.31
N THR A 12 -26.16 -3.94 21.97
CA THR A 12 -26.62 -3.08 20.88
C THR A 12 -26.43 -1.60 21.21
N VAL A 13 -26.25 -0.77 20.18
CA VAL A 13 -26.23 0.69 20.33
C VAL A 13 -27.55 1.19 20.92
N TYR A 14 -28.68 0.55 20.58
CA TYR A 14 -29.98 0.81 21.21
C TYR A 14 -29.94 0.65 22.74
N GLU A 15 -29.44 -0.49 23.24
CA GLU A 15 -29.39 -0.76 24.69
C GLU A 15 -28.48 0.24 25.39
N TRP A 16 -27.34 0.58 24.78
CA TRP A 16 -26.41 1.55 25.35
C TRP A 16 -27.01 2.96 25.43
N ARG A 17 -27.74 3.38 24.40
CA ARG A 17 -28.36 4.70 24.31
C ARG A 17 -29.60 4.84 25.20
N THR A 18 -30.44 3.81 25.27
CA THR A 18 -31.73 3.84 25.98
C THR A 18 -31.67 3.27 27.39
N GLY A 19 -30.63 2.48 27.71
CA GLY A 19 -30.51 1.74 28.96
C GLY A 19 -31.47 0.55 29.09
N LYS A 20 -32.23 0.21 28.04
CA LYS A 20 -33.19 -0.91 28.01
C LYS A 20 -32.82 -1.88 26.90
N GLU A 21 -32.90 -3.17 27.17
CA GLU A 21 -32.70 -4.21 26.14
C GLU A 21 -33.81 -4.11 25.07
N PRO A 22 -33.46 -4.16 23.77
CA PRO A 22 -34.45 -4.15 22.70
C PRO A 22 -35.26 -5.45 22.70
N SER A 23 -36.56 -5.34 22.43
CA SER A 23 -37.45 -6.49 22.27
C SER A 23 -37.26 -7.17 20.91
N VAL A 24 -36.90 -6.41 19.88
CA VAL A 24 -36.62 -6.90 18.52
C VAL A 24 -35.42 -6.17 17.95
N VAL A 25 -34.50 -6.92 17.32
CA VAL A 25 -33.33 -6.38 16.63
C VAL A 25 -33.44 -6.69 15.15
N GLU A 26 -33.64 -5.65 14.34
CA GLU A 26 -33.68 -5.76 12.87
C GLU A 26 -32.33 -5.34 12.30
N ARG A 27 -31.47 -6.33 12.06
CA ARG A 27 -30.14 -6.10 11.49
C ARG A 27 -30.26 -5.61 10.03
N PRO A 28 -29.41 -4.65 9.61
CA PRO A 28 -29.32 -4.27 8.20
C PRO A 28 -29.03 -5.53 7.36
N HIS A 29 -29.88 -5.81 6.37
CA HIS A 29 -29.58 -6.85 5.38
C HIS A 29 -28.45 -6.35 4.48
N LEU A 30 -27.40 -7.16 4.35
CA LEU A 30 -26.41 -6.99 3.30
C LEU A 30 -27.13 -7.38 2.00
N GLU A 31 -27.53 -6.40 1.20
CA GLU A 31 -28.11 -6.67 -0.12
C GLU A 31 -27.09 -7.49 -0.94
N GLU A 32 -27.48 -8.71 -1.33
CA GLU A 32 -26.73 -9.50 -2.30
C GLU A 32 -26.66 -8.69 -3.60
N PRO A 33 -25.46 -8.51 -4.19
CA PRO A 33 -25.37 -7.81 -5.46
C PRO A 33 -26.23 -8.54 -6.50
N PRO A 34 -26.95 -7.82 -7.38
CA PRO A 34 -27.69 -8.45 -8.46
C PRO A 34 -26.73 -9.33 -9.29
N GLU A 35 -27.20 -10.50 -9.70
CA GLU A 35 -26.46 -11.43 -10.58
C GLU A 35 -25.76 -10.62 -11.68
N GLN A 36 -24.43 -10.75 -11.75
CA GLN A 36 -23.64 -10.16 -12.82
C GLN A 36 -24.19 -10.73 -14.13
N VAL A 37 -24.92 -9.92 -14.86
CA VAL A 37 -25.23 -10.19 -16.27
C VAL A 37 -23.87 -10.35 -16.94
N GLU A 38 -23.65 -11.45 -17.65
CA GLU A 38 -22.42 -11.68 -18.42
C GLU A 38 -22.23 -10.50 -19.39
N GLU A 39 -21.47 -9.49 -18.95
CA GLU A 39 -21.03 -8.41 -19.82
C GLU A 39 -19.93 -9.00 -20.69
N ASP A 40 -20.25 -9.06 -21.99
CA ASP A 40 -19.44 -9.55 -23.08
C ASP A 40 -17.94 -9.38 -22.83
N GLU A 41 -17.19 -10.47 -22.99
CA GLU A 41 -15.73 -10.48 -23.04
C GLU A 41 -15.24 -9.31 -23.90
N ILE A 42 -14.67 -8.29 -23.24
CA ILE A 42 -13.93 -7.26 -23.94
C ILE A 42 -12.70 -7.93 -24.55
N ASP A 43 -12.77 -8.16 -25.86
CA ASP A 43 -11.71 -8.69 -26.72
C ASP A 43 -10.51 -7.73 -26.71
N TRP A 44 -9.46 -8.12 -26.00
CA TRP A 44 -8.19 -7.39 -25.93
C TRP A 44 -7.24 -7.70 -27.09
N GLY A 45 -7.78 -8.01 -28.27
CA GLY A 45 -7.04 -8.01 -29.53
C GLY A 45 -6.19 -9.25 -29.74
N ASP A 46 -6.56 -9.99 -30.77
CA ASP A 46 -5.73 -10.99 -31.44
C ASP A 46 -4.41 -10.38 -31.94
N PHE A 47 -3.33 -10.56 -31.16
CA PHE A 47 -1.97 -10.36 -31.64
C PHE A 47 -1.42 -11.69 -32.16
N GLY A 48 -1.94 -12.15 -33.30
CA GLY A 48 -1.61 -13.42 -33.92
C GLY A 48 -1.52 -13.36 -35.45
N ALA A 49 -0.37 -12.92 -35.95
CA ALA A 49 0.27 -13.27 -37.24
C ALA A 49 -0.56 -13.88 -38.39
N GLU A 50 -0.57 -13.19 -39.54
CA GLU A 50 -0.31 -13.67 -40.93
C GLU A 50 -0.71 -12.54 -41.90
N ALA A 51 -0.09 -12.22 -43.04
CA ALA A 51 1.17 -12.52 -43.67
C ALA A 51 1.35 -11.45 -44.78
N ALA A 52 2.60 -11.00 -44.99
CA ALA A 52 3.17 -10.50 -46.24
C ALA A 52 2.33 -9.64 -47.20
N SER A 53 2.48 -8.31 -47.11
CA SER A 53 2.74 -7.47 -48.28
C SER A 53 3.34 -6.12 -47.87
N SER A 54 4.68 -6.01 -47.90
CA SER A 54 5.35 -4.72 -48.10
C SER A 54 5.22 -4.33 -49.59
N PRO A 55 5.18 -3.04 -49.96
CA PRO A 55 6.19 -2.09 -49.51
C PRO A 55 5.70 -0.65 -49.21
N ASN A 56 6.63 0.07 -48.57
CA ASN A 56 6.72 1.54 -48.46
C ASN A 56 6.24 2.16 -47.13
N ILE A 57 6.99 1.88 -46.05
CA ILE A 57 7.05 2.78 -44.90
C ILE A 57 8.39 3.50 -44.96
N SER A 58 8.32 4.78 -45.31
CA SER A 58 9.40 5.75 -45.16
C SER A 58 9.63 5.96 -43.66
N THR A 59 10.88 5.82 -43.25
CA THR A 59 11.40 6.11 -41.91
C THR A 59 11.22 7.58 -41.56
N GLU A 60 10.33 7.89 -40.62
CA GLU A 60 10.46 9.06 -39.75
C GLU A 60 10.25 8.61 -38.30
N ALA A 61 11.34 8.68 -37.54
CA ALA A 61 11.38 8.39 -36.12
C ALA A 61 10.54 9.44 -35.37
N THR A 62 9.31 9.09 -35.06
CA THR A 62 8.56 9.75 -33.97
C THR A 62 8.62 8.81 -32.77
N GLY A 63 9.40 9.23 -31.78
CA GLY A 63 9.54 8.53 -30.51
C GLY A 63 8.16 8.33 -29.89
N ILE A 64 7.82 7.07 -29.67
CA ILE A 64 6.62 6.71 -28.92
C ILE A 64 6.95 7.02 -27.46
N ASP A 65 6.39 8.12 -26.97
CA ASP A 65 6.43 8.55 -25.58
C ASP A 65 5.52 7.63 -24.75
N TRP A 66 6.15 6.75 -23.97
CA TRP A 66 5.47 5.84 -23.05
C TRP A 66 5.40 6.41 -21.62
N GLY A 67 5.31 7.72 -21.45
CA GLY A 67 4.82 8.33 -20.20
C GLY A 67 5.59 7.94 -18.94
N ILE A 68 6.88 7.56 -19.05
CA ILE A 68 7.73 7.36 -17.88
C ILE A 68 8.41 8.68 -17.60
N SER A 69 7.71 9.55 -16.87
CA SER A 69 8.36 10.72 -16.25
C SER A 69 9.31 10.20 -15.18
N LEU A 70 10.60 10.25 -15.48
CA LEU A 70 11.68 9.96 -14.55
C LEU A 70 11.87 11.18 -13.65
N GLU A 71 10.97 11.36 -12.69
CA GLU A 71 11.18 12.29 -11.58
C GLU A 71 11.91 11.58 -10.44
N SER A 72 13.23 11.75 -10.50
CA SER A 72 14.08 12.15 -9.38
C SER A 72 13.96 11.34 -8.08
N GLU A 73 14.86 10.38 -7.96
CA GLU A 73 15.30 9.79 -6.72
C GLU A 73 15.90 10.86 -5.77
N SER A 74 15.13 11.27 -4.76
CA SER A 74 15.67 11.76 -3.48
C SER A 74 14.58 11.89 -2.39
N LYS A 75 14.30 10.81 -1.65
CA LYS A 75 14.30 10.74 -0.17
C LYS A 75 13.55 9.52 0.37
N ASP A 76 14.18 8.95 1.40
CA ASP A 76 13.69 8.05 2.44
C ASP A 76 13.24 6.62 2.07
N LEU A 77 14.21 5.73 2.29
CA LEU A 77 14.00 4.37 2.79
C LEU A 77 13.06 4.40 4.00
N GLY A 78 11.81 3.94 3.83
CA GLY A 78 10.94 3.61 4.95
C GLY A 78 9.46 3.97 4.78
N SER A 79 8.81 3.51 3.71
CA SER A 79 7.34 3.33 3.68
C SER A 79 6.95 2.62 2.39
N ASP A 80 6.99 1.28 2.37
CA ASP A 80 6.21 0.49 1.40
C ASP A 80 4.79 0.28 1.97
N GLY A 81 4.19 1.39 2.41
CA GLY A 81 2.80 1.45 2.81
C GLY A 81 1.96 1.53 1.55
N ILE A 82 1.18 0.49 1.28
CA ILE A 82 0.16 0.51 0.24
C ILE A 82 -0.73 1.72 0.51
N ASP A 83 -0.64 2.73 -0.35
CA ASP A 83 -1.52 3.90 -0.36
C ASP A 83 -2.91 3.43 -0.79
N TRP A 84 -3.80 3.33 0.19
CA TRP A 84 -5.22 2.99 0.00
C TRP A 84 -6.07 4.22 -0.33
N GLY A 85 -5.48 5.27 -0.91
CA GLY A 85 -6.21 6.45 -1.33
C GLY A 85 -6.84 7.13 -0.12
N ASP A 86 -6.01 7.86 0.63
CA ASP A 86 -6.53 8.98 1.43
C ASP A 86 -6.95 10.11 0.48
N ASP A 87 -8.05 9.89 -0.24
CA ASP A 87 -8.92 10.98 -0.67
C ASP A 87 -10.09 11.03 0.31
N ALA A 88 -9.77 11.38 1.57
CA ALA A 88 -10.72 11.80 2.60
C ALA A 88 -11.40 13.15 2.27
N THR A 89 -11.61 13.45 0.98
CA THR A 89 -12.44 14.57 0.53
C THR A 89 -13.48 14.13 -0.52
N GLY A 90 -14.42 13.26 -0.13
CA GLY A 90 -15.62 13.13 -0.97
C GLY A 90 -16.55 11.95 -0.75
N LEU A 91 -16.17 10.92 0.00
CA LEU A 91 -17.11 9.88 0.42
C LEU A 91 -17.48 10.07 1.89
N GLN A 92 -18.00 11.26 2.20
CA GLN A 92 -18.99 11.36 3.26
C GLN A 92 -20.17 10.54 2.78
N ILE A 93 -20.18 9.24 3.11
CA ILE A 93 -21.43 8.50 3.24
C ILE A 93 -22.16 9.26 4.33
N THR A 94 -22.93 10.25 3.89
CA THR A 94 -23.98 10.86 4.68
C THR A 94 -24.95 9.72 4.90
N VAL A 95 -24.69 8.95 5.95
CA VAL A 95 -25.73 8.19 6.63
C VAL A 95 -26.68 9.29 7.05
N LEU A 96 -27.69 9.54 6.22
CA LEU A 96 -28.83 10.35 6.58
C LEU A 96 -29.21 9.82 7.95
N GLU A 97 -29.08 10.67 8.96
CA GLU A 97 -29.61 10.47 10.29
C GLU A 97 -31.12 10.36 10.09
N ALA A 98 -31.57 9.17 9.69
CA ALA A 98 -32.94 8.79 9.69
C ALA A 98 -33.26 8.74 11.16
N GLY A 99 -33.71 9.88 11.70
CA GLY A 99 -34.34 9.97 12.99
C GLY A 99 -35.42 8.90 13.02
N THR A 100 -35.09 7.75 13.60
CA THR A 100 -36.02 6.67 13.74
C THR A 100 -36.87 7.00 14.95
N GLU A 101 -38.03 7.63 14.69
CA GLU A 101 -39.24 7.33 15.44
C GLU A 101 -39.57 5.84 15.23
N ALA A 102 -38.70 4.95 15.72
CA ALA A 102 -38.98 3.54 15.81
C ALA A 102 -39.89 3.33 17.02
N PRO A 103 -40.86 2.40 16.95
CA PRO A 103 -41.64 2.02 18.13
C PRO A 103 -40.71 1.62 19.27
N GLU A 104 -41.02 2.06 20.49
CA GLU A 104 -40.21 1.82 21.68
C GLU A 104 -39.92 0.31 21.80
N GLY A 105 -38.64 -0.05 21.82
CA GLY A 105 -38.17 -1.44 21.94
C GLY A 105 -37.62 -2.08 20.66
N VAL A 106 -37.73 -1.47 19.48
CA VAL A 106 -37.18 -2.04 18.23
C VAL A 106 -35.88 -1.35 17.82
N ALA A 107 -34.77 -2.10 17.82
CA ALA A 107 -33.49 -1.62 17.33
C ALA A 107 -33.41 -1.78 15.80
N ARG A 108 -33.28 -0.67 15.06
CA ARG A 108 -33.20 -0.62 13.59
C ARG A 108 -32.02 0.21 13.12
N GLY A 109 -31.47 -0.09 11.94
CA GLY A 109 -30.38 0.69 11.35
C GLY A 109 -29.11 0.64 12.21
N THR A 110 -28.55 1.79 12.57
CA THR A 110 -27.36 1.90 13.43
C THR A 110 -27.61 1.37 14.84
N ASP A 111 -28.82 1.53 15.37
CA ASP A 111 -29.23 1.04 16.69
C ASP A 111 -29.22 -0.49 16.80
N ALA A 112 -29.39 -1.19 15.68
CA ALA A 112 -29.35 -2.65 15.61
C ALA A 112 -27.93 -3.22 15.65
N LEU A 113 -26.92 -2.40 15.37
CA LEU A 113 -25.51 -2.79 15.43
C LEU A 113 -25.06 -2.90 16.89
N THR A 114 -24.07 -3.74 17.14
CA THR A 114 -23.38 -3.79 18.44
C THR A 114 -22.38 -2.64 18.59
N LEU A 115 -21.96 -2.36 19.82
CA LEU A 115 -21.00 -1.29 20.12
C LEU A 115 -19.69 -1.41 19.34
N LEU A 116 -19.21 -2.62 19.09
CA LEU A 116 -17.97 -2.85 18.33
C LEU A 116 -18.19 -2.93 16.80
N GLU A 117 -19.43 -3.09 16.35
CA GLU A 117 -19.77 -3.08 14.92
C GLU A 117 -19.99 -1.64 14.42
N TYR A 118 -20.64 -0.79 15.22
CA TYR A 118 -20.88 0.59 14.86
C TYR A 118 -19.58 1.43 14.97
N PRO A 119 -19.13 2.11 13.90
CA PRO A 119 -17.82 2.76 13.86
C PRO A 119 -17.59 3.80 14.95
N GLU A 120 -18.60 4.63 15.28
CA GLU A 120 -18.43 5.70 16.26
C GLU A 120 -18.23 5.14 17.66
N THR A 121 -19.06 4.19 18.08
CA THR A 121 -18.95 3.54 19.39
C THR A 121 -17.71 2.67 19.49
N ARG A 122 -17.29 2.03 18.39
CA ARG A 122 -16.04 1.29 18.34
C ARG A 122 -14.84 2.22 18.52
N ASN A 123 -14.81 3.35 17.82
CA ASN A 123 -13.72 4.31 17.93
C ASN A 123 -13.68 4.89 19.36
N GLN A 124 -14.83 5.28 19.92
CA GLN A 124 -14.92 5.71 21.32
C GLN A 124 -14.37 4.66 22.30
N PHE A 125 -14.68 3.37 22.07
CA PHE A 125 -14.17 2.29 22.91
C PHE A 125 -12.64 2.17 22.80
N ILE A 126 -12.09 2.27 21.59
CA ILE A 126 -10.64 2.21 21.33
C ILE A 126 -9.94 3.43 21.93
N ASP A 127 -10.49 4.62 21.77
CA ASP A 127 -9.95 5.87 22.32
C ASP A 127 -9.89 5.81 23.85
N GLU A 128 -10.97 5.37 24.51
CA GLU A 128 -10.97 5.19 25.97
C GLU A 128 -9.94 4.14 26.44
N LEU A 129 -9.66 3.09 25.64
CA LEU A 129 -8.59 2.12 25.94
C LEU A 129 -7.20 2.72 25.80
N MET A 130 -6.96 3.52 24.76
CA MET A 130 -5.69 4.22 24.55
C MET A 130 -5.46 5.26 25.64
N GLU A 131 -6.49 6.02 26.04
CA GLU A 131 -6.43 6.94 27.18
C GLU A 131 -6.06 6.20 28.46
N LEU A 132 -6.67 5.03 28.72
CA LEU A 132 -6.35 4.21 29.89
C LEU A 132 -4.92 3.66 29.84
N GLU A 133 -4.43 3.25 28.66
CA GLU A 133 -3.04 2.84 28.46
C GLU A 133 -2.07 3.97 28.81
N ILE A 134 -2.33 5.17 28.28
CA ILE A 134 -1.51 6.36 28.55
C ILE A 134 -1.52 6.70 30.04
N PHE A 135 -2.69 6.72 30.67
CA PHE A 135 -2.83 6.97 32.10
C PHE A 135 -2.02 5.96 32.95
N LEU A 136 -2.14 4.67 32.66
CA LEU A 136 -1.44 3.63 33.42
C LEU A 136 0.07 3.61 33.13
N SER A 137 0.49 3.92 31.91
CA SER A 137 1.91 4.03 31.56
C SER A 137 2.57 5.19 32.29
N GLN A 138 1.93 6.36 32.31
CA GLN A 138 2.38 7.50 33.10
C GLN A 138 2.44 7.13 34.59
N ARG A 139 1.40 6.47 35.11
CA ARG A 139 1.38 6.04 36.52
C ARG A 139 2.52 5.07 36.86
N ALA A 140 2.87 4.18 35.95
CA ALA A 140 3.98 3.24 36.13
C ALA A 140 5.35 3.95 36.16
N VAL A 141 5.50 5.06 35.42
CA VAL A 141 6.70 5.92 35.42
C VAL A 141 6.77 6.74 36.71
N GLU A 142 5.68 7.38 37.12
CA GLU A 142 5.60 8.13 38.39
C GLU A 142 6.01 7.24 39.58
N MET A 143 5.48 6.02 39.65
CA MET A 143 5.86 5.04 40.70
C MET A 143 7.34 4.63 40.66
N SER A 144 8.07 4.93 39.58
CA SER A 144 9.50 4.62 39.45
C SER A 144 10.41 5.80 39.78
N GLU A 145 9.93 7.02 39.60
CA GLU A 145 10.66 8.26 39.87
C GLU A 145 10.37 8.77 41.29
N GLU A 146 9.16 8.53 41.80
CA GLU A 146 8.69 8.98 43.11
C GLU A 146 9.11 8.02 44.24
N ALA A 147 10.40 8.02 44.56
CA ALA A 147 10.87 7.69 45.92
C ALA A 147 10.77 8.91 46.87
N ASP A 148 10.05 9.96 46.45
CA ASP A 148 9.95 11.21 47.18
C ASP A 148 8.80 11.18 48.19
N ILE A 149 9.09 11.58 49.43
CA ILE A 149 8.27 11.45 50.64
C ILE A 149 6.85 12.03 50.47
N LEU A 150 6.67 12.94 49.50
CA LEU A 150 5.40 13.58 49.16
C LEU A 150 4.41 12.66 48.44
N SER A 151 4.87 11.71 47.62
CA SER A 151 3.99 10.75 46.91
C SER A 151 3.30 9.79 47.89
N VAL A 152 4.05 9.32 48.91
CA VAL A 152 3.52 8.50 50.01
C VAL A 152 2.46 9.26 50.79
N SER A 153 2.60 10.58 50.95
CA SER A 153 1.61 11.43 51.63
C SER A 153 0.33 11.65 50.82
N GLN A 154 0.39 11.69 49.49
CA GLN A 154 -0.79 11.95 48.64
C GLN A 154 -1.81 10.81 48.69
N PHE A 155 -1.35 9.56 48.85
CA PHE A 155 -2.21 8.37 48.87
C PHE A 155 -2.62 7.90 50.27
N GLN A 156 -2.19 8.57 51.35
CA GLN A 156 -2.57 8.19 52.73
C GLN A 156 -4.08 8.24 52.98
N LEU A 157 -4.79 9.15 52.32
CA LEU A 157 -6.25 9.26 52.38
C LEU A 157 -6.97 8.54 51.22
N ALA A 158 -6.22 7.92 50.30
CA ALA A 158 -6.80 7.19 49.19
C ALA A 158 -7.41 5.86 49.65
N PRO A 159 -8.46 5.35 48.98
CA PRO A 159 -9.01 4.02 49.27
C PRO A 159 -7.94 2.92 49.21
N ALA A 160 -8.11 1.87 50.01
CA ALA A 160 -7.16 0.74 50.08
C ALA A 160 -6.86 0.09 48.71
N ILE A 161 -7.83 0.15 47.79
CA ILE A 161 -7.71 -0.34 46.41
C ILE A 161 -6.59 0.38 45.65
N LEU A 162 -6.35 1.67 45.94
CA LEU A 162 -5.29 2.46 45.33
C LEU A 162 -3.97 2.34 46.10
N GLN A 163 -4.01 2.19 47.43
CA GLN A 163 -2.81 2.02 48.27
C GLN A 163 -2.09 0.67 48.02
N GLY A 164 -2.84 -0.38 47.69
CA GLY A 164 -2.28 -1.73 47.45
C GLY A 164 -1.77 -1.99 46.02
N GLN A 165 -1.68 -0.95 45.18
CA GLN A 165 -1.17 -1.08 43.82
C GLN A 165 0.35 -1.04 43.79
N THR A 166 0.94 -1.89 42.96
CA THR A 166 2.39 -1.96 42.75
C THR A 166 2.72 -1.57 41.32
N LYS A 167 3.96 -1.09 41.11
CA LYS A 167 4.47 -0.81 39.77
C LYS A 167 4.33 -2.01 38.83
N GLU A 168 4.65 -3.21 39.32
CA GLU A 168 4.53 -4.45 38.55
C GLU A 168 3.09 -4.70 38.07
N LYS A 169 2.08 -4.46 38.92
CA LYS A 169 0.68 -4.57 38.50
C LYS A 169 0.34 -3.55 37.42
N MET A 170 0.79 -2.29 37.56
CA MET A 170 0.56 -1.25 36.56
C MET A 170 1.17 -1.62 35.21
N VAL A 171 2.41 -2.10 35.20
CA VAL A 171 3.10 -2.56 33.97
C VAL A 171 2.36 -3.75 33.32
N ASN A 172 1.88 -4.70 34.12
CA ASN A 172 1.07 -5.82 33.62
C ASN A 172 -0.28 -5.34 33.04
N MET A 173 -0.91 -4.34 33.65
CA MET A 173 -2.14 -3.76 33.10
C MET A 173 -1.88 -3.02 31.78
N VAL A 174 -0.77 -2.28 31.67
CA VAL A 174 -0.36 -1.65 30.41
C VAL A 174 -0.12 -2.70 29.31
N SER A 175 0.61 -3.77 29.61
CA SER A 175 0.89 -4.81 28.60
C SER A 175 -0.38 -5.52 28.12
N THR A 176 -1.32 -5.81 29.02
CA THR A 176 -2.62 -6.37 28.64
C THR A 176 -3.47 -5.42 27.78
N LEU A 177 -3.44 -4.11 28.08
CA LEU A 177 -4.12 -3.11 27.24
C LEU A 177 -3.47 -3.00 25.86
N GLN A 178 -2.15 -2.96 25.78
CA GLN A 178 -1.41 -2.92 24.52
C GLN A 178 -1.72 -4.13 23.64
N GLU A 179 -1.76 -5.33 24.22
CA GLU A 179 -2.15 -6.53 23.49
C GLU A 179 -3.60 -6.45 22.99
N LEU A 180 -4.52 -5.96 23.81
CA LEU A 180 -5.93 -5.82 23.46
C LEU A 180 -6.13 -4.77 22.35
N ILE A 181 -5.51 -3.60 22.48
CA ILE A 181 -5.52 -2.54 21.47
C ILE A 181 -4.94 -3.07 20.17
N GLY A 182 -3.77 -3.71 20.21
CA GLY A 182 -3.12 -4.29 19.02
C GLY A 182 -3.97 -5.34 18.32
N ARG A 183 -4.76 -6.14 19.05
CA ARG A 183 -5.73 -7.08 18.44
C ARG A 183 -6.87 -6.34 17.75
N LEU A 184 -7.43 -5.31 18.38
CA LEU A 184 -8.57 -4.54 17.87
C LEU A 184 -8.19 -3.63 16.68
N THR A 185 -6.96 -3.14 16.64
CA THR A 185 -6.45 -2.23 15.59
C THR A 185 -5.61 -2.95 14.53
N SER A 186 -5.51 -4.28 14.61
CA SER A 186 -4.78 -5.06 13.60
C SER A 186 -5.37 -4.89 12.19
N LEU A 187 -4.52 -4.93 11.17
CA LEU A 187 -4.94 -4.86 9.76
C LEU A 187 -6.03 -5.90 9.43
N ARG A 188 -5.90 -7.11 9.97
CA ARG A 188 -6.91 -8.16 9.85
C ARG A 188 -8.27 -7.72 10.40
N MET A 189 -8.28 -7.08 11.57
CA MET A 189 -9.51 -6.57 12.19
C MET A 189 -10.11 -5.42 11.36
N GLN A 190 -9.27 -4.52 10.86
CA GLN A 190 -9.71 -3.45 9.95
C GLN A 190 -10.39 -4.03 8.70
N HIS A 191 -9.79 -5.03 8.04
CA HIS A 191 -10.42 -5.70 6.90
C HIS A 191 -11.75 -6.38 7.28
N LEU A 192 -11.85 -7.03 8.43
CA LEU A 192 -13.11 -7.60 8.92
C LEU A 192 -14.20 -6.52 9.08
N PHE A 193 -13.85 -5.35 9.61
CA PHE A 193 -14.79 -4.23 9.70
C PHE A 193 -15.19 -3.68 8.33
N MET A 194 -14.27 -3.64 7.37
CA MET A 194 -14.57 -3.21 6.00
C MET A 194 -15.50 -4.20 5.29
N ILE A 195 -15.30 -5.51 5.49
CA ILE A 195 -16.19 -6.57 4.98
C ILE A 195 -17.59 -6.41 5.58
N LEU A 196 -17.67 -6.16 6.89
CA LEU A 196 -18.95 -5.96 7.57
C LEU A 196 -19.67 -4.69 7.07
N ALA A 197 -18.94 -3.60 6.88
CA ALA A 197 -19.49 -2.33 6.45
C ALA A 197 -19.91 -2.34 4.97
N SER A 198 -19.25 -3.14 4.13
CA SER A 198 -19.51 -3.19 2.69
C SER A 198 -19.21 -4.57 2.09
N PRO A 199 -20.23 -5.29 1.56
CA PRO A 199 -20.03 -6.56 0.87
C PRO A 199 -19.05 -6.45 -0.33
N ARG A 200 -19.17 -5.35 -1.09
CA ARG A 200 -18.35 -5.08 -2.29
C ARG A 200 -16.87 -4.86 -1.98
N TYR A 201 -16.49 -4.77 -0.71
CA TYR A 201 -15.08 -4.70 -0.33
C TYR A 201 -14.33 -5.97 -0.76
N VAL A 202 -14.94 -7.15 -0.62
CA VAL A 202 -14.30 -8.42 -1.00
C VAL A 202 -14.08 -8.50 -2.50
N ASP A 203 -15.07 -8.06 -3.29
CA ASP A 203 -14.97 -8.04 -4.76
C ASP A 203 -13.83 -7.14 -5.21
N ARG A 204 -13.79 -5.90 -4.70
CA ARG A 204 -12.72 -4.93 -5.01
C ARG A 204 -11.33 -5.46 -4.66
N VAL A 205 -11.18 -6.08 -3.48
CA VAL A 205 -9.90 -6.68 -3.07
C VAL A 205 -9.54 -7.84 -4.00
N THR A 206 -10.51 -8.64 -4.43
CA THR A 206 -10.30 -9.77 -5.32
C THR A 206 -9.84 -9.31 -6.70
N GLU A 207 -10.51 -8.33 -7.30
CA GLU A 207 -10.14 -7.70 -8.57
C GLU A 207 -8.72 -7.11 -8.50
N PHE A 208 -8.41 -6.39 -7.42
CA PHE A 208 -7.09 -5.82 -7.21
C PHE A 208 -5.99 -6.89 -7.14
N LEU A 209 -6.22 -7.97 -6.39
CA LEU A 209 -5.26 -9.08 -6.29
C LEU A 209 -5.07 -9.78 -7.64
N GLN A 210 -6.14 -9.97 -8.41
CA GLN A 210 -6.04 -10.51 -9.77
C GLN A 210 -5.23 -9.59 -10.69
N GLN A 211 -5.42 -8.28 -10.60
CA GLN A 211 -4.64 -7.30 -11.37
C GLN A 211 -3.15 -7.36 -10.99
N LYS A 212 -2.82 -7.41 -9.69
CA LYS A 212 -1.43 -7.54 -9.22
C LYS A 212 -0.80 -8.86 -9.66
N LEU A 213 -1.56 -9.95 -9.67
CA LEU A 213 -1.12 -11.23 -10.19
C LEU A 213 -0.78 -11.13 -11.68
N LYS A 214 -1.69 -10.58 -12.51
CA LYS A 214 -1.44 -10.36 -13.94
C LYS A 214 -0.19 -9.50 -14.19
N GLN A 215 -0.02 -8.42 -13.42
CA GLN A 215 1.16 -7.55 -13.51
C GLN A 215 2.46 -8.31 -13.19
N SER A 216 2.46 -9.12 -12.13
CA SER A 216 3.65 -9.90 -11.74
C SER A 216 4.05 -10.93 -12.80
N GLN A 217 3.07 -11.61 -13.41
CA GLN A 217 3.30 -12.56 -14.50
C GLN A 217 3.90 -11.86 -15.73
N LEU A 218 3.34 -10.70 -16.12
CA LEU A 218 3.87 -9.92 -17.25
C LEU A 218 5.31 -9.46 -17.00
N LEU A 219 5.61 -9.00 -15.78
CA LEU A 219 6.97 -8.59 -15.40
C LEU A 219 7.95 -9.78 -15.42
N ALA A 220 7.51 -10.97 -15.00
CA ALA A 220 8.32 -12.19 -15.09
C ALA A 220 8.67 -12.53 -16.55
N LEU A 221 7.68 -12.51 -17.45
CA LEU A 221 7.91 -12.75 -18.89
C LEU A 221 8.83 -11.69 -19.50
N LYS A 222 8.62 -10.40 -19.16
CA LYS A 222 9.47 -9.30 -19.64
C LYS A 222 10.92 -9.48 -19.20
N LYS A 223 11.15 -9.94 -17.96
CA LYS A 223 12.49 -10.24 -17.46
C LYS A 223 13.17 -11.32 -18.29
N GLU A 224 12.48 -12.42 -18.58
CA GLU A 224 13.02 -13.50 -19.40
C GLU A 224 13.37 -13.03 -20.82
N LEU A 225 12.48 -12.25 -21.45
CA LEU A 225 12.73 -11.67 -22.76
C LEU A 225 13.91 -10.69 -22.76
N MET A 226 14.09 -9.88 -21.70
CA MET A 226 15.26 -9.00 -21.59
C MET A 226 16.57 -9.79 -21.49
N VAL A 227 16.59 -10.89 -20.73
CA VAL A 227 17.78 -11.75 -20.62
C VAL A 227 18.13 -12.36 -21.98
N GLN A 228 17.14 -12.84 -22.72
CA GLN A 228 17.37 -13.37 -24.08
C GLN A 228 17.90 -12.29 -25.04
N LYS A 229 17.31 -11.09 -25.00
CA LYS A 229 17.78 -9.95 -25.81
C LYS A 229 19.21 -9.54 -25.44
N GLN A 230 19.54 -9.55 -24.16
CA GLN A 230 20.89 -9.27 -23.69
C GLN A 230 21.88 -10.31 -24.23
N GLN A 231 21.54 -11.60 -24.18
CA GLN A 231 22.37 -12.66 -24.77
C GLN A 231 22.56 -12.48 -26.28
N GLY A 232 21.48 -12.21 -27.02
CA GLY A 232 21.57 -11.95 -28.46
C GLY A 232 22.46 -10.75 -28.79
N ALA A 233 22.33 -9.65 -28.04
CA ALA A 233 23.19 -8.47 -28.21
C ALA A 233 24.67 -8.77 -27.94
N LEU A 234 24.98 -9.62 -26.95
CA LEU A 234 26.35 -10.05 -26.67
C LEU A 234 26.91 -10.94 -27.80
N GLU A 235 26.09 -11.84 -28.36
CA GLU A 235 26.48 -12.68 -29.50
C GLU A 235 26.74 -11.84 -30.76
N GLU A 236 25.87 -10.87 -31.04
CA GLU A 236 26.05 -9.91 -32.14
C GLU A 236 27.32 -9.07 -31.95
N GLN A 237 27.56 -8.59 -30.72
CA GLN A 237 28.78 -7.87 -30.38
C GLN A 237 30.03 -8.73 -30.65
N ALA A 238 30.04 -9.98 -30.18
CA ALA A 238 31.15 -10.91 -30.40
C ALA A 238 31.37 -11.23 -31.90
N ALA A 239 30.31 -11.26 -32.71
CA ALA A 239 30.41 -11.48 -34.14
C ALA A 239 30.92 -10.23 -34.91
N LEU A 240 30.68 -9.03 -34.39
CA LEU A 240 31.08 -7.76 -35.00
C LEU A 240 32.50 -7.35 -34.62
N GLU A 241 32.97 -7.69 -33.42
CA GLU A 241 34.32 -7.40 -32.92
C GLU A 241 35.46 -7.76 -33.90
N PRO A 242 35.54 -8.98 -34.45
CA PRO A 242 36.64 -9.33 -35.37
C PRO A 242 36.57 -8.57 -36.71
N LYS A 243 35.36 -8.19 -37.17
CA LYS A 243 35.20 -7.39 -38.39
C LYS A 243 35.68 -5.95 -38.14
N LEU A 244 35.44 -5.43 -36.95
CA LEU A 244 35.91 -4.12 -36.52
C LEU A 244 37.44 -4.10 -36.44
N ASP A 245 38.06 -5.13 -35.84
CA ASP A 245 39.51 -5.26 -35.78
C ASP A 245 40.16 -5.33 -37.16
N LEU A 246 39.59 -6.11 -38.08
CA LEU A 246 40.07 -6.18 -39.46
C LEU A 246 40.00 -4.81 -40.16
N LEU A 247 38.92 -4.06 -39.98
CA LEU A 247 38.80 -2.70 -40.52
C LEU A 247 39.82 -1.74 -39.89
N LEU A 248 40.11 -1.87 -38.60
CA LEU A 248 41.17 -1.09 -37.93
C LEU A 248 42.55 -1.41 -38.49
N GLU A 249 42.85 -2.66 -38.80
CA GLU A 249 44.11 -3.03 -39.46
C GLU A 249 44.21 -2.42 -40.86
N LYS A 250 43.15 -2.58 -41.68
CA LYS A 250 43.11 -2.04 -43.05
C LYS A 250 43.21 -0.52 -43.08
N THR A 251 42.57 0.18 -42.15
CA THR A 251 42.69 1.64 -42.05
C THR A 251 44.09 2.08 -41.64
N LYS A 252 44.76 1.35 -40.73
CA LYS A 252 46.18 1.60 -40.40
C LYS A 252 47.10 1.37 -41.61
N GLU A 253 46.87 0.33 -42.41
CA GLU A 253 47.60 0.08 -43.66
C GLU A 253 47.42 1.24 -44.65
N LEU A 254 46.18 1.69 -44.85
CA LEU A 254 45.87 2.83 -45.73
C LEU A 254 46.49 4.13 -45.24
N GLN A 255 46.48 4.41 -43.93
CA GLN A 255 47.15 5.58 -43.35
C GLN A 255 48.67 5.53 -43.59
N LYS A 256 49.31 4.36 -43.42
CA LYS A 256 50.73 4.18 -43.73
C LYS A 256 51.01 4.46 -45.21
N LEU A 257 50.17 3.95 -46.12
CA LEU A 257 50.30 4.23 -47.55
C LEU A 257 50.12 5.71 -47.86
N GLN A 258 49.13 6.38 -47.28
CA GLN A 258 48.94 7.83 -47.46
C GLN A 258 50.15 8.64 -46.96
N LEU A 259 50.69 8.31 -45.78
CA LEU A 259 51.91 8.95 -45.27
C LEU A 259 53.11 8.69 -46.17
N PHE A 260 53.26 7.46 -46.68
CA PHE A 260 54.28 7.10 -47.64
C PHE A 260 54.16 7.90 -48.95
N PHE A 261 52.98 7.95 -49.55
CA PHE A 261 52.74 8.73 -50.77
C PHE A 261 52.96 10.23 -50.54
N ARG A 262 52.52 10.77 -49.39
CA ARG A 262 52.77 12.17 -49.01
C ARG A 262 54.27 12.46 -48.88
N SER A 263 55.02 11.58 -48.22
CA SER A 263 56.47 11.67 -48.08
C SER A 263 57.18 11.64 -49.44
N LYS A 264 56.77 10.72 -50.33
CA LYS A 264 57.33 10.58 -51.69
C LYS A 264 56.98 11.77 -52.58
N LEU A 265 55.78 12.35 -52.45
CA LEU A 265 55.41 13.60 -53.13
C LEU A 265 56.22 14.79 -52.61
N THR A 266 56.48 14.89 -51.30
CA THR A 266 57.38 15.92 -50.75
C THR A 266 58.83 15.73 -51.20
N SER A 267 59.32 14.48 -51.35
CA SER A 267 60.67 14.25 -51.86
C SER A 267 60.78 14.58 -53.36
N LEU A 268 59.78 14.21 -54.18
CA LEU A 268 59.72 14.55 -55.60
C LEU A 268 59.57 16.06 -55.85
N ARG A 269 58.81 16.77 -55.00
CA ARG A 269 58.72 18.23 -55.02
C ARG A 269 60.04 18.88 -54.58
N GLY A 270 60.77 18.28 -53.65
CA GLY A 270 62.11 18.72 -53.24
C GLY A 270 63.17 18.52 -54.34
N THR A 271 63.05 17.48 -55.16
CA THR A 271 63.96 17.21 -56.30
C THR A 271 63.60 17.99 -57.57
N ALA A 272 62.35 18.41 -57.74
CA ALA A 272 61.92 19.27 -58.85
C ALA A 272 62.14 20.78 -58.58
N GLY A 273 62.61 21.13 -57.37
CA GLY A 273 62.91 22.50 -56.94
C GLY A 273 64.39 22.75 -56.65
N ALA A 274 65.30 21.93 -57.19
CA ALA A 274 66.72 22.23 -57.23
C ALA A 274 67.04 22.89 -58.59
N PRO A 275 67.62 24.12 -58.61
CA PRO A 275 67.98 24.84 -59.84
C PRO A 275 69.09 24.14 -60.64
#